data_AF-A0A957SGC7-F1
#
_entry.id   AF-A0A957SGC7-F1
#
_cell.length_a   1.000
_cell.length_b   1.000
_cell.length_c   1.000
_cell.angle_alpha   90.00
_cell.angle_beta   90.00
_cell.angle_gamma   90.00
#
_symmetry.space_group_name_H-M   'P 1'
#
loop_
_entity.id
_entity.type
_entity.pdbx_description
1 polymer ?
#
loop_
_entity_poly.entity_id
_entity_poly.type
_entity_poly.pdbx_seq_one_letter_code
_entity_poly.pdbx_strand_id
1 'polypeptide(L)'
;HEYDGPHFDWPPYSRVQETPEQVDHMRYEYAALLSMCDAYLGKVLDMMDELNLWDDTMLIVNTDHGFLLGEHDWWAKMVQPLYQEVAHTPLFIWDPR
;
A
#
# COMPACT_ATOMS: atom_id res chain seq x y z
N HIS A 1 -12.05 -13.04 -2.85
CA HIS A 1 -13.08 -13.15 -1.80
C HIS A 1 -14.44 -13.07 -2.45
N GLU A 2 -15.46 -13.67 -1.84
CA GLU A 2 -16.85 -13.49 -2.28
C GLU A 2 -17.44 -12.38 -1.39
N TYR A 3 -17.72 -11.22 -1.98
CA TYR A 3 -18.37 -10.07 -1.33
C TYR A 3 -19.49 -9.61 -2.25
N ASP A 4 -20.71 -9.51 -1.72
CA ASP A 4 -21.93 -9.16 -2.47
C ASP A 4 -22.54 -7.81 -2.04
N GLY A 5 -21.85 -7.09 -1.14
CA GLY A 5 -22.25 -5.76 -0.67
C GLY A 5 -22.01 -4.64 -1.70
N PRO A 6 -22.28 -3.39 -1.31
CA PRO A 6 -22.06 -2.24 -2.18
C PRO A 6 -20.57 -2.07 -2.52
N HIS A 7 -20.29 -1.55 -3.71
CA HIS A 7 -18.94 -1.18 -4.14
C HIS A 7 -18.26 -0.28 -3.10
N PHE A 8 -17.09 -0.71 -2.64
CA PHE A 8 -16.34 0.00 -1.59
C PHE A 8 -14.84 -0.26 -1.75
N ASP A 9 -14.20 0.59 -2.56
CA ASP A 9 -12.77 0.53 -2.92
C ASP A 9 -11.94 1.68 -2.31
N TRP A 10 -12.62 2.73 -1.81
CA TRP A 10 -12.00 3.87 -1.15
C TRP A 10 -12.71 4.26 0.14
N PRO A 11 -12.04 4.22 1.31
CA PRO A 11 -12.68 4.55 2.57
C PRO A 11 -12.66 6.07 2.84
N PRO A 12 -13.63 6.60 3.60
CA PRO A 12 -13.62 7.99 4.04
C PRO A 12 -12.50 8.26 5.05
N TYR A 13 -12.16 9.54 5.28
CA TYR A 13 -11.26 9.95 6.36
C TYR A 13 -12.04 10.11 7.66
N SER A 14 -12.50 8.99 8.22
CA SER A 14 -13.35 8.98 9.42
C SER A 14 -13.21 7.70 10.23
N ARG A 15 -13.92 7.65 11.36
CA ARG A 15 -14.11 6.39 12.09
C ARG A 15 -14.84 5.39 11.20
N VAL A 16 -14.53 4.11 11.41
CA VAL A 16 -15.20 2.99 10.76
C VAL A 16 -16.68 2.99 11.17
N GLN A 17 -17.56 2.93 10.18
CA GLN A 17 -19.02 2.77 10.36
C GLN A 17 -19.56 1.56 9.59
N GLU A 18 -18.70 0.96 8.77
CA GLU A 18 -18.98 -0.15 7.88
C GLU A 18 -19.07 -1.47 8.65
N THR A 19 -19.76 -2.45 8.06
CA THR A 19 -19.84 -3.80 8.64
C THR A 19 -18.47 -4.49 8.61
N PRO A 20 -18.23 -5.52 9.44
CA PRO A 20 -16.99 -6.29 9.38
C PRO A 20 -16.69 -6.87 7.99
N GLU A 21 -17.73 -7.27 7.26
CA GLU A 21 -17.61 -7.78 5.89
C GLU A 21 -17.14 -6.70 4.91
N GLN A 22 -17.65 -5.48 5.02
CA GLN A 22 -17.19 -4.33 4.23
C GLN A 22 -15.74 -3.94 4.57
N VAL A 23 -15.36 -4.04 5.85
CA VAL A 23 -13.98 -3.78 6.29
C VAL A 23 -13.03 -4.80 5.67
N ASP A 24 -13.39 -6.09 5.70
CA ASP A 24 -12.58 -7.13 5.09
C ASP A 24 -12.53 -7.00 3.56
N HIS A 25 -13.65 -6.63 2.92
CA HIS A 25 -13.67 -6.30 1.49
C HIS A 25 -12.67 -5.20 1.14
N MET A 26 -12.67 -4.08 1.88
CA MET A 26 -11.71 -2.99 1.69
C MET A 26 -10.25 -3.44 1.83
N ARG A 27 -9.97 -4.31 2.81
CA ARG A 27 -8.61 -4.87 3.00
C ARG A 27 -8.19 -5.74 1.83
N TYR A 28 -9.11 -6.51 1.24
CA TYR A 28 -8.83 -7.28 0.04
C TYR A 28 -8.60 -6.38 -1.19
N GLU A 29 -9.37 -5.31 -1.36
CA GLU A 29 -9.14 -4.33 -2.43
C GLU A 29 -7.77 -3.66 -2.28
N TYR A 30 -7.38 -3.27 -1.06
CA TYR A 30 -6.04 -2.75 -0.79
C TYR A 30 -4.94 -3.77 -1.13
N ALA A 31 -5.11 -5.04 -0.73
CA ALA A 31 -4.16 -6.11 -1.03
C ALA A 31 -4.07 -6.42 -2.54
N ALA A 32 -5.18 -6.30 -3.27
CA ALA A 32 -5.22 -6.44 -4.72
C ALA A 32 -4.44 -5.30 -5.40
N LEU A 33 -4.64 -4.05 -4.94
CA LEU A 33 -3.87 -2.91 -5.43
C LEU A 33 -2.37 -3.07 -5.12
N LEU A 34 -2.02 -3.53 -3.92
CA LEU A 34 -0.64 -3.80 -3.55
C LEU A 34 0.00 -4.87 -4.46
N SER A 35 -0.74 -5.93 -4.77
CA SER A 35 -0.30 -6.98 -5.70
C SER A 35 -0.09 -6.44 -7.12
N MET A 36 -0.93 -5.50 -7.55
CA MET A 36 -0.73 -4.81 -8.82
C MET A 36 0.54 -3.96 -8.79
N CYS A 37 0.76 -3.16 -7.74
CA CYS A 37 1.98 -2.37 -7.59
C CYS A 37 3.24 -3.24 -7.62
N ASP A 38 3.22 -4.40 -6.94
CA ASP A 38 4.30 -5.39 -6.96
C ASP A 38 4.59 -5.90 -8.39
N ALA A 39 3.55 -6.27 -9.14
CA ALA A 39 3.70 -6.70 -10.53
C ALA A 39 4.28 -5.61 -11.45
N TYR A 40 3.96 -4.34 -11.21
CA TYR A 40 4.53 -3.21 -11.97
C TYR A 40 5.94 -2.85 -11.52
N LEU A 41 6.26 -3.00 -10.23
CA LEU A 41 7.64 -2.89 -9.74
C LEU A 41 8.51 -3.95 -10.41
N GLY A 42 8.05 -5.21 -10.46
CA GLY A 42 8.73 -6.29 -11.18
C GLY A 42 9.13 -5.91 -12.61
N LYS A 43 8.23 -5.28 -13.38
CA LYS A 43 8.55 -4.80 -14.74
C LYS A 43 9.68 -3.76 -14.79
N VAL A 44 9.78 -2.89 -13.78
CA VAL A 44 10.88 -1.92 -13.68
C VAL A 44 12.18 -2.64 -13.36
N LEU A 45 12.15 -3.61 -12.44
CA LEU A 45 13.33 -4.41 -12.08
C LEU A 45 13.82 -5.27 -13.26
N ASP A 46 12.90 -5.91 -13.98
CA ASP A 46 13.20 -6.67 -15.20
C ASP A 46 13.89 -5.77 -16.25
N MET A 47 13.42 -4.53 -16.42
CA MET A 47 14.05 -3.56 -17.32
C MET A 47 15.47 -3.18 -16.86
N MET A 48 15.70 -3.11 -15.54
CA MET A 48 17.04 -2.87 -15.00
C MET A 48 17.99 -4.05 -15.31
N ASP A 49 17.51 -5.29 -15.22
CA ASP A 49 18.26 -6.49 -15.59
C ASP A 49 18.58 -6.50 -17.09
N GLU A 50 17.57 -6.32 -17.96
CA GLU A 50 17.71 -6.37 -19.42
C GLU A 50 18.71 -5.35 -19.96
N LEU A 51 18.78 -4.18 -19.33
CA LEU A 51 19.61 -3.05 -19.76
C LEU A 51 20.94 -2.92 -18.98
N ASN A 52 21.24 -3.86 -18.07
CA ASN A 52 22.40 -3.81 -17.17
C ASN A 52 22.51 -2.48 -16.38
N LEU A 53 21.38 -1.97 -15.89
CA LEU A 53 21.33 -0.67 -15.20
C LEU A 53 21.83 -0.73 -13.76
N TRP A 54 21.92 -1.93 -13.17
CA TRP A 54 22.35 -2.12 -11.78
C TRP A 54 23.76 -1.63 -11.46
N ASP A 55 24.62 -1.48 -12.47
CA ASP A 55 26.03 -1.09 -12.30
C ASP A 55 26.22 0.42 -12.03
N ASP A 56 25.27 1.27 -12.44
CA ASP A 56 25.39 2.74 -12.34
C ASP A 56 24.06 3.45 -12.01
N THR A 57 23.02 2.71 -11.61
CA THR A 57 21.72 3.27 -11.23
C THR A 57 21.40 2.97 -9.77
N MET A 58 21.15 4.02 -9.00
CA MET A 58 20.57 3.92 -7.66
C MET A 58 19.06 3.70 -7.76
N LEU A 59 18.55 2.71 -7.02
CA LEU A 59 17.12 2.44 -6.88
C LEU A 59 16.67 2.75 -5.46
N ILE A 60 15.64 3.59 -5.33
CA ILE A 60 14.98 3.87 -4.05
C ILE A 60 13.50 3.52 -4.21
N VAL A 61 13.01 2.63 -3.34
CA VAL A 61 11.59 2.30 -3.24
C VAL A 61 11.09 2.76 -1.88
N ASN A 62 10.14 3.71 -1.89
CA ASN A 62 9.49 4.21 -0.69
C ASN A 62 8.03 4.61 -0.96
N THR A 63 7.34 5.02 0.09
CA THR A 63 6.03 5.69 0.01
C THR A 63 6.05 6.98 0.84
N ASP A 64 5.09 7.86 0.60
CA ASP A 64 4.93 9.12 1.32
C ASP A 64 4.34 8.93 2.72
N HIS A 65 3.50 7.91 2.91
CA HIS A 65 2.92 7.52 4.20
C HIS A 65 2.30 6.11 4.14
N GLY A 66 1.99 5.54 5.30
CA GLY A 66 1.12 4.37 5.40
C GLY A 66 -0.39 4.71 5.38
N PHE A 67 -1.23 3.74 5.71
CA PHE A 67 -2.69 3.85 5.60
C PHE A 67 -3.39 2.90 6.58
N LEU A 68 -4.38 3.41 7.31
CA LEU A 68 -5.26 2.64 8.18
C LEU A 68 -6.36 1.97 7.36
N LEU A 69 -6.52 0.68 7.58
CA LEU A 69 -7.52 -0.20 6.98
C LEU A 69 -8.50 -0.71 8.06
N GLY A 70 -8.87 0.16 8.98
CA GLY A 70 -9.80 -0.11 10.07
C GLY A 70 -9.13 -0.39 11.42
N GLU A 71 -7.80 -0.37 11.50
CA GLU A 71 -7.09 -0.37 12.78
C GLU A 71 -7.53 0.84 13.62
N HIS A 72 -7.60 0.63 14.94
CA HIS A 72 -8.05 1.65 15.90
C HIS A 72 -9.44 2.23 15.61
N ASP A 73 -10.30 1.51 14.90
CA ASP A 73 -11.62 1.97 14.44
C ASP A 73 -11.56 3.20 13.52
N TRP A 74 -10.46 3.36 12.78
CA TRP A 74 -10.26 4.48 11.85
C TRP A 74 -9.83 4.04 10.46
N TRP A 75 -10.20 4.84 9.47
CA TRP A 75 -9.78 4.73 8.10
C TRP A 75 -8.72 5.76 7.71
N ALA A 76 -8.00 5.45 6.65
CA ALA A 76 -7.08 6.33 5.96
C ALA A 76 -5.95 6.84 6.85
N LYS A 77 -5.82 8.14 7.06
CA LYS A 77 -4.66 8.74 7.74
C LYS A 77 -5.05 10.07 8.37
N MET A 78 -4.07 10.78 8.96
CA MET A 78 -4.26 12.08 9.63
C MET A 78 -5.09 12.01 10.92
N VAL A 79 -5.16 10.83 11.56
CA VAL A 79 -5.75 10.65 12.88
C VAL A 79 -4.66 10.75 13.94
N GLN A 80 -4.95 11.39 15.06
CA GLN A 80 -4.03 11.49 16.19
C GLN A 80 -4.32 10.40 17.24
N PRO A 81 -3.28 9.81 17.85
CA PRO A 81 -1.86 9.97 17.54
C PRO A 81 -1.47 9.38 16.17
N LEU A 82 -0.31 9.78 15.63
CA LEU A 82 0.24 9.17 14.42
C LEU A 82 0.63 7.72 14.70
N TYR A 83 -0.24 6.79 14.32
CA TYR A 83 -0.05 5.35 14.51
C TYR A 83 1.01 4.79 13.55
N GLN A 84 1.54 3.61 13.90
CA GLN A 84 2.62 2.97 13.14
C GLN A 84 2.18 2.57 11.74
N GLU A 85 0.93 2.19 11.55
CA GLU A 85 0.31 1.87 10.26
C GLU A 85 0.39 3.04 9.27
N VAL A 86 0.52 4.28 9.77
CA VAL A 86 0.68 5.49 8.96
C VAL A 86 2.14 5.97 8.94
N ALA A 87 2.85 5.88 10.07
CA ALA A 87 4.19 6.46 10.23
C ALA A 87 5.32 5.52 9.80
N HIS A 88 5.13 4.20 9.88
CA HIS A 88 6.15 3.21 9.56
C HIS A 88 6.05 2.82 8.09
N THR A 89 6.89 3.44 7.26
CA THR A 89 6.88 3.25 5.81
C THR A 89 8.00 2.33 5.34
N PRO A 90 7.79 1.58 4.23
CA PRO A 90 8.87 0.88 3.55
C PRO A 90 9.90 1.86 3.00
N LEU A 91 11.18 1.51 3.15
CA LEU A 91 12.29 2.18 2.52
C LEU A 91 13.34 1.13 2.12
N PHE A 92 13.45 0.89 0.82
CA PHE A 92 14.50 0.05 0.24
C PHE A 92 15.42 0.95 -0.59
N ILE A 93 16.73 0.75 -0.42
CA ILE A 93 17.75 1.49 -1.14
C ILE A 93 18.76 0.50 -1.68
N TRP A 94 18.96 0.53 -2.99
CA TRP A 94 20.12 -0.07 -3.66
C TRP A 94 21.02 1.07 -4.14
N ASP A 95 22.25 1.07 -3.66
CA ASP A 95 23.30 2.00 -4.09
C ASP A 95 24.35 1.20 -4.87
N PRO A 96 24.63 1.51 -6.15
CA PRO A 96 25.59 0.76 -6.96
C PRO A 96 27.07 0.95 -6.54
N ARG A 97 27.34 1.75 -5.50
CA ARG A 97 28.68 2.12 -5.03
C ARG A 97 29.26 1.20 -3.95
#